data_AF-P0DRC6-F1
#
_entry.id   AF-P0DRC6-F1
#
_cell.length_a   1.000
_cell.length_b   1.000
_cell.length_c   1.000
_cell.angle_alpha   90.00
_cell.angle_beta   90.00
_cell.angle_gamma   90.00
#
_symmetry.space_group_name_H-M   'P 1'
#
loop_
_entity.id
_entity.type
_entity.pdbx_description
1 polymer ?
#
loop_
_entity_poly.entity_id
_entity_poly.type
_entity_poly.pdbx_seq_one_letter_code
_entity_poly.pdbx_strand_id
1 'polypeptide(L)'
;SKKEIPGGYPVNQFKCTYECAHADTDHIRCKNLCKKLGGSWGYCYWNTCYCEYLPDSVPQKNSIEVFSCGATIVGVPDTEQQ
;
A
#
# COMPACT_ATOMS: atom_id res chain seq x y z
N SER A 1 -8.58 19.54 -12.27
CA SER A 1 -7.28 19.48 -11.59
C SER A 1 -7.21 18.16 -10.86
N LYS A 2 -6.48 17.16 -11.35
CA LYS A 2 -6.14 16.00 -10.51
C LYS A 2 -5.26 16.61 -9.43
N LYS A 3 -5.82 16.88 -8.23
CA LYS A 3 -4.97 17.14 -7.07
C LYS A 3 -3.94 16.01 -7.12
N GLU A 4 -2.66 16.37 -7.20
CA GLU A 4 -1.59 15.38 -7.04
C GLU A 4 -1.83 14.78 -5.67
N ILE A 5 -2.54 13.64 -5.60
CA ILE A 5 -2.76 12.97 -4.34
C ILE A 5 -1.38 12.40 -4.03
N PRO A 6 -0.63 12.99 -3.07
CA PRO A 6 0.61 12.38 -2.65
C PRO A 6 0.20 11.01 -2.13
N GLY A 7 0.93 9.97 -2.50
CA GLY A 7 0.60 8.63 -2.08
C GLY A 7 0.37 8.50 -0.56
N GLY A 8 -0.13 7.34 -0.17
CA GLY A 8 -0.37 7.05 1.24
C GLY A 8 -0.17 5.58 1.55
N TYR A 9 -0.26 5.30 2.84
CA TYR A 9 -0.30 3.96 3.38
C TYR A 9 -1.76 3.52 3.38
N PRO A 10 -2.20 2.63 2.45
CA PRO A 10 -3.57 2.15 2.46
C PRO A 10 -3.85 1.42 3.77
N VAL A 11 -5.08 1.54 4.25
CA VAL A 11 -5.54 0.83 5.44
C VAL A 11 -6.71 -0.07 5.14
N ASN A 12 -6.76 -1.20 5.84
CA ASN A 12 -7.91 -2.11 5.76
C ASN A 12 -9.12 -1.56 6.56
N GLN A 13 -10.21 -2.33 6.59
CA GLN A 13 -11.42 -1.99 7.35
C GLN A 13 -11.19 -1.77 8.86
N PHE A 14 -10.09 -2.29 9.42
CA PHE A 14 -9.69 -2.12 10.81
C PHE A 14 -8.69 -0.97 11.03
N LYS A 15 -8.45 -0.14 10.00
CA LYS A 15 -7.48 0.96 10.00
C LYS A 15 -6.02 0.52 10.19
N CYS A 16 -5.71 -0.76 9.94
CA CYS A 16 -4.35 -1.27 9.96
C CYS A 16 -3.70 -1.10 8.60
N THR A 17 -2.42 -0.71 8.61
CA THR A 17 -1.59 -0.59 7.41
C THR A 17 -1.09 -1.95 6.97
N TYR A 18 -0.78 -2.12 5.68
CA TYR A 18 -0.31 -3.39 5.16
C TYR A 18 1.20 -3.56 5.38
N GLU A 19 1.60 -4.58 6.12
CA GLU A 19 3.01 -4.88 6.40
C GLU A 19 3.69 -5.51 5.18
N CYS A 20 4.97 -5.23 5.05
CA CYS A 20 5.85 -5.83 4.06
C CYS A 20 7.25 -5.97 4.64
N ALA A 21 7.98 -7.00 4.22
CA ALA A 21 9.43 -7.06 4.37
C ALA A 21 10.10 -6.44 3.14
N HIS A 22 11.36 -6.02 3.26
CA HIS A 22 12.18 -5.58 2.12
C HIS A 22 12.61 -6.73 1.19
N ALA A 23 11.79 -7.77 1.06
CA ALA A 23 11.98 -8.90 0.16
C ALA A 23 11.25 -8.65 -1.17
N ASP A 24 11.82 -9.09 -2.29
CA ASP A 24 11.27 -8.85 -3.64
C ASP A 24 9.79 -9.26 -3.77
N THR A 25 9.39 -10.37 -3.14
CA THR A 25 7.99 -10.83 -3.14
C THR A 25 7.03 -9.82 -2.52
N ASP A 26 7.44 -9.15 -1.45
CA ASP A 26 6.60 -8.17 -0.77
C ASP A 26 6.59 -6.83 -1.50
N HIS A 27 7.68 -6.47 -2.19
CA HIS A 27 7.68 -5.35 -3.13
C HIS A 27 6.65 -5.58 -4.26
N ILE A 28 6.61 -6.79 -4.83
CA ILE A 28 5.62 -7.16 -5.86
C ILE A 28 4.20 -7.13 -5.27
N ARG A 29 4.00 -7.65 -4.05
CA ARG A 29 2.70 -7.59 -3.37
C ARG A 29 2.25 -6.17 -3.12
N CYS A 30 3.10 -5.26 -2.64
CA CYS A 30 2.75 -3.85 -2.48
C CYS A 30 2.38 -3.23 -3.84
N LYS A 31 3.18 -3.46 -4.89
CA LYS A 31 2.87 -2.99 -6.26
C LYS A 31 1.49 -3.47 -6.73
N ASN A 32 1.21 -4.76 -6.60
CA ASN A 32 -0.05 -5.35 -7.02
C ASN A 32 -1.24 -4.89 -6.15
N LEU A 33 -1.04 -4.74 -4.83
CA LEU A 33 -2.03 -4.17 -3.92
C LEU A 33 -2.40 -2.75 -4.36
N CYS A 34 -1.41 -1.90 -4.58
CA CYS A 34 -1.62 -0.51 -4.98
C CYS A 34 -2.35 -0.40 -6.33
N LYS A 35 -1.94 -1.20 -7.32
CA LYS A 35 -2.66 -1.28 -8.61
C LYS A 35 -4.11 -1.71 -8.43
N LYS A 36 -4.37 -2.74 -7.61
CA LYS A 36 -5.72 -3.23 -7.30
C LYS A 36 -6.59 -2.17 -6.63
N LEU A 37 -5.99 -1.30 -5.82
CA LEU A 37 -6.67 -0.17 -5.18
C LEU A 37 -6.81 1.06 -6.09
N GLY A 38 -6.37 1.00 -7.35
CA GLY A 38 -6.45 2.11 -8.30
C GLY A 38 -5.31 3.13 -8.19
N GLY A 39 -4.28 2.85 -7.39
CA GLY A 39 -3.03 3.60 -7.37
C GLY A 39 -2.14 3.27 -8.59
N SER A 40 -1.14 4.11 -8.84
CA SER A 40 -0.24 3.95 -9.99
C SER A 40 0.96 3.05 -9.68
N TRP A 41 1.50 3.15 -8.46
CA TRP A 41 2.71 2.43 -8.06
C TRP A 41 2.67 2.09 -6.58
N GLY A 42 3.36 1.01 -6.19
CA GLY A 42 3.42 0.52 -4.82
C GLY A 42 4.77 -0.07 -4.47
N TYR A 43 5.24 0.18 -3.26
CA TYR A 43 6.51 -0.34 -2.77
C TYR A 43 6.51 -0.49 -1.24
N CYS A 44 7.46 -1.28 -0.73
CA CYS A 44 7.65 -1.43 0.70
C CYS A 44 8.50 -0.28 1.26
N TYR A 45 7.95 0.48 2.21
CA TYR A 45 8.62 1.59 2.88
C TYR A 45 8.43 1.50 4.39
N TRP A 46 9.52 1.48 5.16
CA TRP A 46 9.45 1.32 6.63
C TRP A 46 8.61 0.10 7.05
N ASN A 47 8.85 -1.05 6.39
CA ASN A 47 8.10 -2.29 6.58
C ASN A 47 6.58 -2.17 6.37
N THR A 48 6.13 -1.15 5.64
CA THR A 48 4.72 -0.90 5.33
C THR A 48 4.55 -0.58 3.84
N CYS A 49 3.52 -1.13 3.19
CA CYS A 49 3.22 -0.77 1.81
C CYS A 49 2.82 0.70 1.71
N TYR A 50 3.48 1.42 0.81
CA TYR A 50 3.13 2.76 0.39
C TYR A 50 2.68 2.71 -1.07
N CYS A 51 1.61 3.43 -1.40
CA CYS A 51 1.09 3.50 -2.76
C CYS A 51 1.04 4.94 -3.25
N GLU A 52 1.59 5.19 -4.43
CA GLU A 52 1.51 6.48 -5.10
C GLU A 52 0.19 6.64 -5.86
N TYR A 53 -0.35 7.86 -5.84
CA TYR A 53 -1.56 8.25 -6.57
C TYR A 53 -2.80 7.40 -6.25
N LEU A 54 -2.94 6.99 -4.99
CA LEU A 54 -4.17 6.36 -4.49
C LEU A 54 -5.35 7.33 -4.66
N PRO A 55 -6.51 6.86 -5.16
CA PRO A 55 -7.72 7.69 -5.23
C PRO A 55 -8.18 8.14 -3.83
N ASP A 56 -8.78 9.33 -3.74
CA ASP A 56 -9.33 9.88 -2.48
C ASP A 56 -10.39 8.96 -1.84
N SER A 57 -11.01 8.08 -2.63
CA SER A 57 -11.98 7.10 -2.15
C SER A 57 -11.36 5.94 -1.36
N VAL A 58 -10.04 5.74 -1.43
CA VAL A 58 -9.35 4.65 -0.72
C VAL A 58 -8.90 5.14 0.66
N PRO A 59 -9.30 4.46 1.75
CA PRO A 59 -8.79 4.77 3.08
C PRO A 59 -7.26 4.66 3.15
N GLN A 60 -6.61 5.76 3.54
CA GLN A 60 -5.15 5.83 3.63
C GLN A 60 -4.69 6.77 4.74
N LYS A 61 -3.46 6.56 5.22
CA LYS A 61 -2.72 7.49 6.10
C LYS A 61 -1.59 8.14 5.31
N ASN A 62 -1.26 9.39 5.62
CA ASN A 62 -0.13 10.10 4.99
C ASN A 62 1.21 9.87 5.72
N SER A 63 1.17 9.27 6.91
CA SER A 63 2.32 8.96 7.74
C SER A 63 2.10 7.67 8.53
N ILE A 64 3.18 6.96 8.84
CA ILE A 64 3.16 5.82 9.76
C ILE A 64 3.26 6.40 11.18
N GLU A 65 2.27 6.10 12.02
CA GLU A 65 2.31 6.44 13.44
C GLU A 65 3.06 5.35 14.22
N VAL A 66 3.71 5.72 15.32
CA VAL A 66 4.44 4.79 16.20
C VAL A 66 3.55 3.66 16.72
N PHE A 67 2.24 3.92 16.87
CA PHE A 67 1.22 2.95 17.25
C PHE A 67 0.28 2.64 16.09
N SER A 68 0.81 2.08 15.00
CA SER A 68 -0.01 1.55 13.91
C SER A 68 -0.09 0.03 14.03
N CYS A 69 -1.29 -0.54 13.84
CA CYS A 69 -1.42 -1.98 13.64
C CYS A 69 -1.02 -2.35 12.21
N GLY A 70 -0.37 -3.49 12.06
CA GLY A 70 0.00 -4.08 10.79
C GLY A 70 -0.96 -5.20 10.37
N ALA A 71 -1.23 -5.29 9.08
CA ALA A 71 -2.03 -6.34 8.46
C ALA A 71 -1.23 -7.03 7.36
N THR A 72 -1.34 -8.35 7.28
CA THR A 72 -0.71 -9.12 6.21
C THR A 72 -1.41 -8.87 4.87
N ILE A 73 -0.63 -8.79 3.80
CA ILE A 73 -1.14 -8.65 2.43
C ILE A 73 -1.67 -10.03 1.94
N VAL A 74 -2.89 -10.39 2.33
CA VAL A 74 -3.50 -11.68 1.94
C VAL A 74 -4.23 -11.57 0.59
N GLY A 75 -4.04 -12.58 -0.27
CA GLY A 75 -4.76 -12.69 -1.54
C GLY A 75 -4.32 -11.70 -2.63
N VAL A 76 -3.14 -11.11 -2.46
CA VAL A 76 -2.49 -10.31 -3.51
C VAL A 76 -1.37 -11.17 -4.11
N PRO A 77 -1.30 -11.31 -5.45
CA PRO A 77 -0.25 -12.09 -6.08
C PRO A 77 1.14 -11.49 -5.79
N ASP A 78 2.13 -12.36 -5.64
CA ASP A 78 3.56 -12.07 -5.49
C ASP A 78 4.35 -12.26 -6.79
N THR A 79 3.65 -12.44 -7.90
CA THR A 79 4.22 -12.44 -9.25
C THR A 79 3.91 -11.11 -9.93
N GLU A 80 4.85 -10.58 -10.71
CA GLU A 80 4.58 -9.41 -11.53
C GLU A 80 3.49 -9.73 -12.56
N GLN A 81 2.39 -8.98 -12.54
CA GLN A 81 1.37 -9.10 -13.57
C GLN A 81 1.92 -8.45 -14.86
N GLN A 82 2.12 -9.28 -15.89
CA GLN A 82 2.54 -8.88 -17.24
C GLN A 82 1.56 -7.90 -17.89
#